data_AF-A0A455U2K8-F1
#
_entry.id   AF-A0A455U2K8-F1
#
_cell.length_a   1.000
_cell.length_b   1.000
_cell.length_c   1.000
_cell.angle_alpha   90.00
_cell.angle_beta   90.00
_cell.angle_gamma   90.00
#
_symmetry.space_group_name_H-M   'P 1'
#
loop_
_entity.id
_entity.type
_entity.pdbx_description
1 polymer ?
#
loop_
_entity_poly.entity_id
_entity_poly.type
_entity_poly.pdbx_seq_one_letter_code
_entity_poly.pdbx_strand_id
1 'polypeptide(L)'
;MYRLGGSPEVIQGVNRGWWERRTAYFKRHFSPAEGVVVIRPESLLCGIETCFAGQNGKAFYFDDDHLSVEGARKVAELIANAINTPKP
;
A
#
# COMPACT_ATOMS: atom_id res chain seq x y z
N MET A 1 7.76 1.15 14.42
CA MET A 1 8.76 2.17 14.88
C MET A 1 9.13 3.11 13.73
N TYR A 2 8.40 4.23 13.59
CA TYR A 2 8.66 5.26 12.57
C TYR A 2 9.89 6.10 12.93
N ARG A 3 10.79 6.32 11.96
CA ARG A 3 11.87 7.29 12.13
C ARG A 3 11.31 8.69 11.89
N LEU A 4 11.16 9.47 12.96
CA LEU A 4 10.85 10.91 12.93
C LEU A 4 12.04 11.74 12.41
N GLY A 5 12.62 11.35 11.28
CA GLY A 5 13.76 12.02 10.65
C GLY A 5 13.47 12.59 9.26
N GLY A 6 12.21 12.54 8.80
CA GLY A 6 11.79 13.06 7.50
C GLY A 6 11.17 14.46 7.64
N SER A 7 11.29 15.27 6.59
CA SER A 7 10.47 16.48 6.44
C SER A 7 8.98 16.10 6.60
N PRO A 8 8.10 17.01 7.08
CA PRO A 8 6.66 16.75 7.22
C PRO A 8 5.96 16.35 5.91
N GLU A 9 6.68 16.42 4.79
CA GLU A 9 6.27 16.03 3.45
C GLU A 9 6.30 14.50 3.24
N VAL A 10 7.18 13.73 3.90
CA VAL A 10 7.24 12.26 3.76
C VAL A 10 7.54 11.58 5.10
N ILE A 11 6.61 10.74 5.54
CA ILE A 11 6.77 9.83 6.68
C ILE A 11 7.18 8.46 6.14
N GLN A 12 8.38 8.03 6.51
CA GLN A 12 8.95 6.74 6.10
C GLN A 12 8.27 5.60 6.87
N GLY A 13 7.87 4.56 6.16
CA GLY A 13 7.43 3.28 6.72
C GLY A 13 8.53 2.23 6.62
N VAL A 14 8.24 1.14 5.92
CA VAL A 14 9.17 0.01 5.74
C VAL A 14 9.96 0.10 4.43
N ASN A 15 11.13 -0.51 4.37
CA ASN A 15 11.89 -0.65 3.12
C ASN A 15 11.10 -1.44 2.07
N ARG A 16 11.11 -1.01 0.80
CA ARG A 16 10.39 -1.70 -0.30
C ARG A 16 10.87 -3.15 -0.46
N GLY A 17 12.17 -3.39 -0.32
CA GLY A 17 12.74 -4.74 -0.36
C GLY A 17 12.24 -5.63 0.78
N TRP A 18 11.97 -5.09 1.97
CA TRP A 18 11.33 -5.85 3.04
C TRP A 18 9.90 -6.25 2.67
N TRP A 19 9.10 -5.33 2.14
CA TRP A 19 7.72 -5.62 1.70
C TRP A 19 7.68 -6.67 0.59
N GLU A 20 8.59 -6.55 -0.40
CA GLU A 20 8.69 -7.54 -1.48
C GLU A 20 9.03 -8.92 -0.93
N ARG A 21 10.01 -9.03 -0.03
CA ARG A 21 10.34 -10.32 0.61
C ARG A 21 9.16 -10.90 1.38
N ARG A 22 8.43 -10.07 2.15
CA ARG A 22 7.28 -10.50 2.95
C ARG A 22 6.12 -11.02 2.09
N THR A 23 5.90 -10.43 0.91
CA THR A 23 4.79 -10.79 0.02
C THR A 23 5.17 -11.79 -1.07
N ALA A 24 6.46 -12.08 -1.26
CA ALA A 24 6.96 -12.89 -2.36
C ALA A 24 6.33 -14.30 -2.42
N TYR A 25 6.10 -14.93 -1.26
CA TYR A 25 5.46 -16.25 -1.23
C TYR A 25 4.06 -16.19 -1.84
N PHE A 26 3.21 -15.27 -1.35
CA PHE A 26 1.86 -15.10 -1.89
C PHE A 26 1.90 -14.77 -3.39
N LYS A 27 2.75 -13.81 -3.80
CA LYS A 27 2.86 -13.42 -5.22
C LYS A 27 3.28 -14.58 -6.14
N ARG A 28 4.11 -15.51 -5.66
CA ARG A 28 4.57 -16.67 -6.45
C ARG A 28 3.56 -17.81 -6.51
N HIS A 29 2.80 -18.02 -5.44
CA HIS A 29 1.97 -19.22 -5.31
C HIS A 29 0.47 -18.97 -5.48
N PHE A 30 0.05 -17.72 -5.42
CA PHE A 30 -1.36 -17.37 -5.58
C PHE A 30 -1.72 -17.21 -7.05
N SER A 31 -2.64 -18.06 -7.52
CA SER A 31 -3.33 -17.88 -8.79
C SER A 31 -4.79 -17.51 -8.49
N PRO A 32 -5.28 -16.33 -8.90
CA PRO A 32 -6.68 -15.99 -8.71
C PRO A 32 -7.58 -16.93 -9.53
N ALA A 33 -8.68 -17.37 -8.92
CA ALA A 33 -9.75 -18.04 -9.66
C ALA A 33 -10.40 -17.06 -10.66
N GLU A 34 -11.16 -17.60 -11.62
CA GLU A 34 -11.96 -16.78 -12.51
C GLU A 34 -12.89 -15.85 -11.72
N GLY A 35 -13.02 -14.60 -12.19
CA GLY A 35 -13.78 -13.57 -11.51
C GLY A 35 -13.06 -12.86 -10.37
N VAL A 36 -11.96 -13.41 -9.82
CA VAL A 36 -11.20 -12.80 -8.73
C VAL A 36 -10.23 -11.73 -9.25
N VAL A 37 -10.26 -10.55 -8.64
CA VAL A 37 -9.32 -9.45 -8.93
C VAL A 37 -8.37 -9.28 -7.75
N VAL A 38 -7.07 -9.31 -8.01
CA VAL A 38 -6.03 -9.12 -6.98
C VAL A 38 -5.62 -7.66 -6.96
N ILE A 39 -5.93 -6.98 -5.85
CA ILE A 39 -5.50 -5.61 -5.60
C ILE A 39 -4.14 -5.60 -4.92
N ARG A 40 -3.27 -4.69 -5.36
CA ARG A 40 -1.88 -4.53 -4.91
C ARG A 40 -1.70 -3.12 -4.33
N PRO A 41 -2.04 -2.89 -3.04
CA PRO A 41 -1.98 -1.55 -2.43
C PRO A 41 -0.59 -0.92 -2.44
N GLU A 42 0.46 -1.72 -2.62
CA GLU A 42 1.82 -1.24 -2.69
C GLU A 42 2.12 -0.37 -3.91
N SER A 43 1.21 -0.29 -4.90
CA SER A 43 1.27 0.68 -5.99
C SER A 43 0.95 2.11 -5.54
N LEU A 44 0.21 2.25 -4.43
CA LEU A 44 -0.15 3.54 -3.84
C LEU A 44 0.68 3.88 -2.61
N LEU A 45 1.04 2.86 -1.83
CA LEU A 45 1.66 3.05 -0.51
C LEU A 45 3.19 2.96 -0.56
N CYS A 46 3.79 2.63 -1.70
CA CYS A 46 5.24 2.53 -1.82
C CYS A 46 5.78 3.22 -3.06
N GLY A 47 6.96 3.79 -2.92
CA GLY A 47 7.83 4.22 -4.01
C GLY A 47 8.86 3.16 -4.36
N ILE A 48 9.94 3.60 -5.02
CA ILE A 48 11.02 2.72 -5.52
C ILE A 48 11.75 2.03 -4.36
N GLU A 49 12.12 2.78 -3.32
CA GLU A 49 12.99 2.26 -2.24
C GLU A 49 12.26 2.03 -0.91
N THR A 50 11.11 2.67 -0.71
CA THR A 50 10.42 2.73 0.58
C THR A 50 8.91 2.65 0.42
N CYS A 51 8.26 2.08 1.42
CA CYS A 51 6.82 2.20 1.63
C CYS A 51 6.56 3.32 2.62
N PHE A 52 5.62 4.19 2.29
CA PHE A 52 5.36 5.42 3.03
C PHE A 52 4.32 5.18 4.12
N ALA A 53 4.58 5.71 5.31
CA ALA A 53 3.61 5.79 6.39
C ALA A 53 2.75 7.06 6.32
N GLY A 54 3.09 8.00 5.43
CA GLY A 54 2.38 9.24 5.20
C GLY A 54 3.13 10.15 4.24
N GLN A 55 2.43 11.04 3.57
CA GLN A 55 3.02 12.05 2.67
C GLN A 55 2.17 13.32 2.68
N ASN A 56 2.78 14.48 2.39
CA ASN A 56 2.12 15.79 2.28
C ASN A 56 1.26 16.12 3.50
N GLY A 57 1.81 15.95 4.71
CA GLY A 57 1.11 16.20 5.96
C GLY A 57 -0.04 15.22 6.30
N LYS A 58 -0.24 14.16 5.50
CA LYS A 58 -1.26 13.13 5.75
C LYS A 58 -0.60 11.81 6.15
N ALA A 59 -0.91 11.32 7.34
CA ALA A 59 -0.56 9.95 7.75
C ALA A 59 -1.43 8.95 6.98
N PHE A 60 -0.83 7.86 6.48
CA PHE A 60 -1.52 6.74 5.84
C PHE A 60 -1.83 5.60 6.82
N TYR A 61 -1.14 5.57 7.96
CA TYR A 61 -1.34 4.59 9.02
C TYR A 61 -1.69 5.31 10.32
N PHE A 62 -2.58 4.71 11.10
CA PHE A 62 -2.91 5.16 12.46
C PHE A 62 -1.88 4.63 13.46
N ASP A 63 -1.45 3.39 13.28
CA ASP A 63 -0.42 2.70 14.04
C ASP A 63 0.41 1.77 13.12
N ASP A 64 1.25 0.91 13.68
CA ASP A 64 2.16 0.06 12.91
C ASP A 64 1.44 -0.93 11.95
N ASP A 65 0.14 -1.21 12.13
CA ASP A 65 -0.62 -2.22 11.38
C ASP A 65 -1.91 -1.71 10.70
N HIS A 66 -2.54 -0.65 11.23
CA HIS A 66 -3.82 -0.15 10.77
C HIS A 66 -3.69 1.10 9.89
N LEU A 67 -4.43 1.13 8.78
CA LEU A 67 -4.54 2.32 7.95
C LEU A 67 -5.27 3.45 8.71
N SER A 68 -4.81 4.69 8.51
CA SER A 68 -5.59 5.87 8.87
C SER A 68 -6.81 6.02 7.96
N VAL A 69 -7.70 6.97 8.26
CA VAL A 69 -8.80 7.32 7.35
C VAL A 69 -8.30 7.73 5.96
N GLU A 70 -7.21 8.50 5.89
CA GLU A 70 -6.61 8.91 4.61
C GLU A 70 -5.96 7.75 3.86
N GLY A 71 -5.29 6.84 4.57
CA GLY A 71 -4.73 5.63 3.97
C GLY A 71 -5.82 4.68 3.46
N ALA A 72 -6.87 4.47 4.26
CA ALA A 72 -8.01 3.64 3.90
C ALA A 72 -8.74 4.19 2.67
N ARG A 73 -8.94 5.51 2.58
CA ARG A 73 -9.53 6.16 1.40
C ARG A 73 -8.76 5.85 0.13
N LYS A 74 -7.43 5.95 0.14
CA LYS A 74 -6.57 5.61 -1.01
C LYS A 74 -6.76 4.16 -1.47
N VAL A 75 -6.78 3.22 -0.53
CA VAL A 75 -6.96 1.79 -0.85
C VAL A 75 -8.40 1.51 -1.33
N ALA A 76 -9.40 2.15 -0.73
CA ALA A 76 -10.80 2.03 -1.16
C ALA A 76 -11.01 2.55 -2.59
N GLU A 77 -10.38 3.68 -2.94
CA GLU A 77 -10.39 4.22 -4.32
C GLU A 77 -9.77 3.23 -5.32
N LEU A 78 -8.65 2.60 -4.96
CA LEU A 78 -8.02 1.55 -5.79
C LEU A 78 -8.96 0.37 -6.02
N ILE A 79 -9.64 -0.09 -4.96
CA ILE A 79 -10.60 -1.20 -5.04
C ILE A 79 -11.80 -0.81 -5.90
N ALA A 80 -12.39 0.36 -5.65
CA ALA A 80 -13.55 0.84 -6.41
C ALA A 80 -13.23 0.98 -7.90
N ASN A 81 -12.07 1.54 -8.24
CA ASN A 81 -11.62 1.67 -9.63
C ASN A 81 -11.45 0.30 -10.30
N ALA A 82 -10.90 -0.68 -9.59
CA ALA A 82 -10.71 -2.03 -10.12
C ALA A 82 -12.04 -2.79 -10.33
N ILE A 83 -13.07 -2.49 -9.54
CA ILE A 83 -14.40 -3.09 -9.69
C ILE A 83 -15.20 -2.41 -10.81
N ASN A 84 -15.05 -1.09 -10.97
CA ASN A 84 -15.82 -0.29 -11.92
C ASN A 84 -15.21 -0.21 -13.33
N THR A 85 -14.00 -0.72 -13.54
CA THR A 85 -13.38 -0.77 -14.87
C THR A 85 -13.98 -1.94 -15.66
N PRO A 86 -14.55 -1.73 -16.86
CA PRO A 86 -15.02 -2.81 -17.71
C PRO A 86 -13.86 -3.79 -17.97
N LYS A 87 -14.07 -5.07 -17.66
CA LYS A 87 -13.13 -6.11 -18.07
C LYS A 87 -13.23 -6.27 -19.60
N PRO A 88 -12.11 -6.35 -20.33
CA PRO A 88 -12.13 -6.60 -21.78
C PRO A 88 -12.74 -7.97 -22.11
#